data_AF-A0A373BSE9-F1
#
_entry.id   AF-A0A373BSE9-F1
#
_cell.length_a   1.000
_cell.length_b   1.000
_cell.length_c   1.000
_cell.angle_alpha   90.00
_cell.angle_beta   90.00
_cell.angle_gamma   90.00
#
_symmetry.space_group_name_H-M   'P 1'
#
loop_
_entity.id
_entity.type
_entity.pdbx_description
1 polymer ?
#
loop_
_entity_poly.entity_id
_entity_poly.type
_entity_poly.pdbx_seq_one_letter_code
_entity_poly.pdbx_strand_id
1 'polypeptide(L)'
;MVSVEIPVWRLRNGQKVAGTAHVQVLSSIANDVKEIFTEIYNGPEKFPIESVAGYNWRSNGLGSNHSSGTAIDINPDANPQIDVDGTTVLIGNKWEPGVNPYSIGRDSDVVKAFGKHGWNWGAGFSRADMMHFDY
;
A
#
# COMPACT_ATOMS: atom_id res chain seq x y z
N MET A 1 11.95 -5.22 13.90
CA MET A 1 11.42 -5.34 12.53
C MET A 1 11.75 -6.71 11.98
N VAL A 2 10.88 -7.27 11.17
CA VAL A 2 11.09 -8.51 10.43
C VAL A 2 10.79 -8.27 8.95
N SER A 3 11.49 -8.97 8.07
CA SER A 3 11.19 -8.96 6.64
C SER A 3 10.18 -10.06 6.33
N VAL A 4 9.07 -9.70 5.70
CA VAL A 4 7.99 -10.61 5.31
C VAL A 4 8.02 -10.74 3.79
N GLU A 5 8.17 -11.98 3.30
CA GLU A 5 7.94 -12.29 1.89
C GLU A 5 6.43 -12.35 1.63
N ILE A 6 5.98 -11.61 0.60
CA ILE A 6 4.57 -11.47 0.23
C ILE A 6 4.36 -11.82 -1.24
N PRO A 7 3.26 -12.50 -1.59
CA PRO A 7 2.90 -12.76 -2.98
C PRO A 7 2.33 -11.48 -3.61
N VAL A 8 2.68 -11.22 -4.88
CA VAL A 8 2.22 -10.04 -5.61
C VAL A 8 1.97 -10.36 -7.08
N TRP A 9 1.07 -9.61 -7.71
CA TRP A 9 0.98 -9.55 -9.17
C TRP A 9 1.90 -8.45 -9.70
N ARG A 10 2.64 -8.74 -10.76
CA ARG A 10 3.46 -7.77 -11.51
C ARG A 10 2.86 -7.58 -12.91
N LEU A 11 3.08 -6.42 -13.52
CA LEU A 11 2.82 -6.27 -14.95
C LEU A 11 4.10 -6.47 -15.74
N ARG A 12 4.06 -7.34 -16.74
CA ARG A 12 5.10 -7.50 -17.75
C ARG A 12 4.44 -7.43 -19.12
N ASN A 13 4.80 -6.43 -19.92
CA ASN A 13 4.21 -6.19 -21.24
C ASN A 13 2.66 -6.14 -21.20
N GLY A 14 2.10 -5.48 -20.18
CA GLY A 14 0.65 -5.38 -19.97
C GLY A 14 -0.03 -6.64 -19.43
N GLN A 15 0.70 -7.75 -19.25
CA GLN A 15 0.16 -8.98 -18.69
C GLN A 15 0.50 -9.12 -17.20
N LYS A 16 -0.48 -9.57 -16.43
CA LYS A 16 -0.30 -9.88 -15.00
C LYS A 16 0.45 -11.20 -14.85
N VAL A 17 1.56 -11.18 -14.13
CA VAL A 17 2.37 -12.35 -13.82
C VAL A 17 2.60 -12.45 -12.32
N ALA A 18 2.67 -13.67 -11.80
CA ALA A 18 2.96 -13.90 -10.39
C ALA A 18 4.40 -13.47 -10.05
N GLY A 19 4.59 -13.02 -8.81
CA GLY A 19 5.90 -12.72 -8.25
C GLY A 19 5.86 -12.61 -6.74
N THR A 20 7.00 -12.25 -6.16
CA THR A 20 7.13 -11.96 -4.73
C THR A 20 7.68 -10.56 -4.51
N ALA A 21 7.47 -10.04 -3.31
CA ALA A 21 8.11 -8.84 -2.78
C ALA A 21 8.45 -9.07 -1.32
N HIS A 22 9.28 -8.18 -0.75
CA HIS A 22 9.61 -8.18 0.66
C HIS A 22 9.22 -6.83 1.26
N VAL A 23 8.59 -6.86 2.44
CA VAL A 23 8.27 -5.66 3.20
C VAL A 23 8.75 -5.84 4.64
N GLN A 24 9.37 -4.81 5.21
CA GLN A 24 9.80 -4.83 6.61
C GLN A 24 8.70 -4.25 7.49
N VAL A 25 8.31 -4.96 8.55
CA VAL A 25 7.23 -4.53 9.46
C VAL A 25 7.56 -4.89 10.91
N LEU A 26 6.76 -4.39 11.85
CA LEU A 26 6.81 -4.81 13.24
C LEU A 26 6.51 -6.31 13.34
N SER A 27 7.27 -7.05 14.16
CA SER A 27 7.15 -8.51 14.22
C SER A 27 5.77 -9.01 14.64
N SER A 28 5.04 -8.24 15.45
CA SER A 28 3.70 -8.62 15.92
C SER A 28 2.64 -8.60 14.82
N ILE A 29 2.85 -7.86 13.71
CA ILE A 29 1.90 -7.77 12.58
C ILE A 29 2.37 -8.56 11.35
N ALA A 30 3.46 -9.32 11.46
CA ALA A 30 4.06 -10.01 10.31
C ALA A 30 3.12 -11.04 9.66
N ASN A 31 2.36 -11.79 10.47
CA ASN A 31 1.39 -12.76 9.98
C ASN A 31 0.20 -12.07 9.31
N ASP A 32 -0.30 -10.99 9.92
CA ASP A 32 -1.38 -10.16 9.39
C ASP A 32 -1.05 -9.61 7.99
N VAL A 33 0.16 -9.04 7.85
CA VAL A 33 0.67 -8.56 6.55
C VAL A 33 0.77 -9.70 5.53
N LYS A 34 1.27 -10.87 5.92
CA LYS A 34 1.33 -12.02 5.01
C LYS A 34 -0.06 -12.46 4.54
N GLU A 35 -1.05 -12.45 5.44
CA GLU A 35 -2.44 -12.78 5.12
C GLU A 35 -3.07 -11.75 4.20
N ILE A 36 -2.94 -10.46 4.49
CA ILE A 36 -3.46 -9.35 3.65
C ILE A 36 -2.95 -9.48 2.21
N PHE A 37 -1.63 -9.60 2.00
CA PHE A 37 -1.10 -9.71 0.64
C PHE A 37 -1.47 -11.03 -0.04
N THR A 38 -1.69 -12.11 0.72
CA THR A 38 -2.23 -13.36 0.18
C THR A 38 -3.67 -13.20 -0.29
N GLU A 39 -4.51 -12.45 0.45
CA GLU A 39 -5.87 -12.13 0.04
C GLU A 39 -5.90 -11.26 -1.21
N ILE A 40 -5.07 -10.21 -1.27
CA ILE A 40 -4.92 -9.36 -2.47
C ILE A 40 -4.48 -10.20 -3.68
N TYR A 41 -3.52 -11.10 -3.48
CA TYR A 41 -3.01 -11.96 -4.55
C TYR A 41 -4.07 -12.93 -5.09
N ASN A 42 -4.89 -13.51 -4.21
CA ASN A 42 -5.94 -14.44 -4.58
C ASN A 42 -7.25 -13.75 -5.03
N GLY A 43 -7.35 -12.44 -4.82
CA GLY A 43 -8.50 -11.63 -5.21
C GLY A 43 -8.73 -11.60 -6.73
N PRO A 44 -9.98 -11.43 -7.18
CA PRO A 44 -10.33 -11.41 -8.61
C PRO A 44 -9.68 -10.24 -9.36
N GLU A 45 -9.40 -9.12 -8.69
CA GLU A 45 -8.72 -7.98 -9.30
C GLU A 45 -7.31 -8.33 -9.71
N LYS A 46 -6.62 -9.23 -8.99
CA LYS A 46 -5.19 -9.52 -9.19
C LYS A 46 -4.40 -8.20 -9.26
N PHE A 47 -4.55 -7.37 -8.24
CA PHE A 47 -4.05 -6.00 -8.24
C PHE A 47 -2.51 -5.98 -8.42
N PRO A 48 -1.98 -5.32 -9.46
CA PRO A 48 -0.55 -5.22 -9.65
C PRO A 48 0.14 -4.34 -8.59
N ILE A 49 1.23 -4.85 -8.03
CA ILE A 49 2.10 -4.12 -7.10
C ILE A 49 3.45 -3.96 -7.78
N GLU A 50 3.79 -2.74 -8.16
CA GLU A 50 5.09 -2.35 -8.70
C GLU A 50 6.10 -2.14 -7.57
N SER A 51 5.69 -1.48 -6.50
CA SER A 51 6.53 -1.21 -5.34
C SER A 51 5.72 -1.23 -4.05
N VAL A 52 6.38 -1.66 -2.97
CA VAL A 52 5.82 -1.72 -1.62
C VAL A 52 6.91 -1.30 -0.64
N ALA A 53 6.55 -0.46 0.33
CA ALA A 53 7.47 0.01 1.36
C ALA A 53 6.81 -0.14 2.75
N GLY A 54 7.59 -0.51 3.76
CA GLY A 54 7.12 -0.68 5.14
C GLY A 54 7.94 0.20 6.08
N TYR A 55 8.65 -0.43 7.02
CA TYR A 55 9.53 0.24 7.97
C TYR A 55 10.53 1.17 7.28
N ASN A 56 10.53 2.43 7.72
CA ASN A 56 11.52 3.43 7.36
C ASN A 56 11.56 4.48 8.47
N TRP A 57 12.69 4.59 9.16
CA TRP A 57 12.84 5.56 10.25
C TRP A 57 12.77 6.99 9.72
N ARG A 58 11.85 7.79 10.24
CA ARG A 58 11.64 9.19 9.85
C ARG A 58 12.23 10.15 10.89
N SER A 59 12.52 11.38 10.46
CA SER A 59 13.09 12.42 11.33
C SER A 59 12.18 12.83 12.49
N ASN A 60 10.86 12.64 12.35
CA ASN A 60 9.88 12.83 13.43
C ASN A 60 9.73 11.59 14.34
N GLY A 61 10.62 10.59 14.23
CA GLY A 61 10.65 9.41 15.08
C GLY A 61 9.34 8.62 15.03
N LEU A 62 8.86 8.19 16.21
CA LEU A 62 7.60 7.44 16.35
C LEU A 62 6.34 8.27 16.05
N GLY A 63 6.47 9.56 15.69
CA GLY A 63 5.38 10.32 15.09
C GLY A 63 5.03 9.88 13.65
N SER A 64 5.76 8.91 13.09
CA SER A 64 5.43 8.25 11.82
C SER A 64 5.20 6.76 12.04
N ASN A 65 4.09 6.24 11.50
CA ASN A 65 3.79 4.80 11.53
C ASN A 65 4.81 3.96 10.73
N HIS A 66 5.55 4.55 9.79
CA HIS A 66 6.69 3.87 9.16
C HIS A 66 7.84 3.65 10.13
N SER A 67 8.07 4.56 11.10
CA SER A 67 9.13 4.39 12.10
C SER A 67 8.79 3.28 13.11
N SER A 68 7.50 3.06 13.41
CA SER A 68 7.04 1.94 14.24
C SER A 68 6.90 0.63 13.45
N GLY A 69 7.03 0.66 12.12
CA GLY A 69 6.86 -0.50 11.26
C GLY A 69 5.40 -0.99 11.19
N THR A 70 4.45 -0.08 11.38
CA THR A 70 3.00 -0.32 11.38
C THR A 70 2.29 0.39 10.22
N ALA A 71 3.05 0.81 9.21
CA ALA A 71 2.53 1.36 7.97
C ALA A 71 3.13 0.69 6.74
N ILE A 72 2.35 0.67 5.67
CA ILE A 72 2.72 0.15 4.35
C ILE A 72 2.27 1.14 3.27
N ASP A 73 3.18 1.49 2.37
CA ASP A 73 2.87 2.26 1.16
C ASP A 73 2.91 1.35 -0.07
N ILE A 74 1.93 1.49 -0.97
CA ILE A 74 1.81 0.70 -2.20
C ILE A 74 1.76 1.63 -3.43
N ASN A 75 2.62 1.37 -4.42
CA ASN A 75 2.66 2.05 -5.72
C ASN A 75 2.54 3.60 -5.61
N PRO A 76 3.47 4.29 -4.93
CA PRO A 76 3.35 5.73 -4.60
C PRO A 76 3.21 6.63 -5.83
N ASP A 77 3.84 6.28 -6.95
CA ASP A 77 3.72 7.04 -8.20
C ASP A 77 2.27 7.06 -8.74
N ALA A 78 1.50 6.01 -8.49
CA ALA A 78 0.10 5.85 -8.93
C ALA A 78 -0.93 6.18 -7.82
N ASN A 79 -0.47 6.45 -6.61
CA ASN A 79 -1.29 6.66 -5.41
C ASN A 79 -0.72 7.83 -4.60
N PRO A 80 -0.84 9.07 -5.11
CA PRO A 80 -0.18 10.22 -4.53
C PRO A 80 -0.65 10.58 -3.12
N GLN A 81 0.17 11.34 -2.42
CA GLN A 81 -0.28 12.16 -1.29
C GLN A 81 -0.73 13.53 -1.81
N ILE A 82 -1.92 13.95 -1.42
CA ILE A 82 -2.53 15.22 -1.79
C ILE A 82 -2.57 16.14 -0.57
N ASP A 83 -2.23 17.41 -0.75
CA ASP A 83 -2.30 18.40 0.33
C ASP A 83 -3.76 18.69 0.74
N VAL A 84 -3.93 19.44 1.82
CA VAL A 84 -5.24 19.79 2.38
C VAL A 84 -6.13 20.60 1.43
N ASP A 85 -5.56 21.18 0.37
CA ASP A 85 -6.32 21.87 -0.68
C ASP A 85 -7.05 20.91 -1.64
N GLY A 86 -6.78 19.60 -1.54
CA GLY A 86 -7.40 18.55 -2.34
C GLY A 86 -6.92 18.47 -3.79
N THR A 87 -5.88 19.24 -4.17
CA THR A 87 -5.43 19.36 -5.57
C THR A 87 -3.90 19.32 -5.74
N THR A 88 -3.13 19.81 -4.77
CA THR A 88 -1.67 19.83 -4.84
C THR A 88 -1.12 18.45 -4.51
N VAL A 89 -0.37 17.86 -5.45
CA VAL A 89 0.36 16.61 -5.24
C VAL A 89 1.65 16.88 -4.48
N LEU A 90 1.78 16.30 -3.28
CA LEU A 90 2.97 16.41 -2.45
C LEU A 90 4.02 15.33 -2.80
N ILE A 91 3.54 14.11 -3.06
CA ILE A 91 4.33 12.91 -3.42
C ILE A 91 3.55 12.10 -4.44
N GLY A 92 4.25 11.42 -5.34
CA GLY A 92 3.66 10.62 -6.42
C GLY A 92 3.28 11.46 -7.64
N ASN A 93 2.49 10.89 -8.55
CA ASN A 93 2.08 11.59 -9.77
C ASN A 93 0.58 11.86 -9.81
N LYS A 94 -0.23 10.81 -9.95
CA LYS A 94 -1.68 10.98 -10.15
C LYS A 94 -2.46 9.74 -9.72
N TRP A 95 -3.60 9.96 -9.09
CA TRP A 95 -4.55 8.91 -8.74
C TRP A 95 -5.57 8.71 -9.86
N GLU A 96 -5.52 7.57 -10.55
CA GLU A 96 -6.42 7.26 -11.67
C GLU A 96 -6.98 5.83 -11.63
N PRO A 97 -7.74 5.44 -10.59
CA PRO A 97 -8.34 4.10 -10.51
C PRO A 97 -9.16 3.76 -11.76
N GLY A 98 -9.02 2.54 -12.26
CA GLY A 98 -9.71 2.06 -13.47
C GLY A 98 -9.05 2.48 -14.78
N VAL A 99 -8.11 3.43 -14.77
CA VAL A 99 -7.30 3.82 -15.94
C VAL A 99 -5.85 3.36 -15.75
N ASN A 100 -5.22 3.75 -14.65
CA ASN A 100 -3.91 3.28 -14.26
C ASN A 100 -4.06 1.98 -13.44
N PRO A 101 -3.53 0.83 -13.91
CA PRO A 101 -3.70 -0.45 -13.22
C PRO A 101 -2.99 -0.53 -11.86
N TYR A 102 -2.11 0.42 -11.54
CA TYR A 102 -1.44 0.52 -10.24
C TYR A 102 -2.14 1.46 -9.25
N SER A 103 -3.19 2.17 -9.68
CA SER A 103 -3.96 3.08 -8.83
C SER A 103 -5.02 2.31 -8.03
N ILE A 104 -4.95 2.43 -6.71
CA ILE A 104 -5.82 1.79 -5.74
C ILE A 104 -7.21 2.43 -5.82
N GLY A 105 -8.20 1.67 -6.29
CA GLY A 105 -9.60 2.08 -6.24
C GLY A 105 -10.22 1.89 -4.86
N ARG A 106 -11.27 2.66 -4.55
CA ARG A 106 -12.01 2.55 -3.28
C ARG A 106 -12.61 1.15 -3.06
N ASP A 107 -12.98 0.47 -4.15
CA ASP A 107 -13.53 -0.89 -4.13
C ASP A 107 -12.50 -1.98 -4.48
N SER A 108 -11.20 -1.64 -4.48
CA SER A 108 -10.12 -2.58 -4.81
C SER A 108 -10.01 -3.72 -3.79
N ASP A 109 -9.45 -4.85 -4.25
CA ASP A 109 -9.09 -5.96 -3.37
C ASP A 109 -8.05 -5.53 -2.32
N VAL A 110 -7.23 -4.51 -2.63
CA VAL A 110 -6.30 -3.89 -1.67
C VAL A 110 -7.04 -3.28 -0.49
N VAL A 111 -7.95 -2.33 -0.75
CA VAL A 111 -8.70 -1.63 0.31
C VAL A 111 -9.53 -2.62 1.13
N LYS A 112 -10.16 -3.60 0.47
CA LYS A 112 -10.95 -4.63 1.16
C LYS A 112 -10.10 -5.52 2.05
N ALA A 113 -8.93 -5.97 1.59
CA ALA A 113 -8.05 -6.83 2.37
C ALA A 113 -7.51 -6.09 3.59
N PHE A 114 -6.93 -4.89 3.42
CA PHE A 114 -6.43 -4.10 4.54
C PHE A 114 -7.55 -3.77 5.55
N GLY A 115 -8.70 -3.30 5.08
CA GLY A 115 -9.83 -2.96 5.95
C GLY A 115 -10.40 -4.16 6.72
N LYS A 116 -10.43 -5.35 6.12
CA LYS A 116 -10.85 -6.59 6.80
C LYS A 116 -9.96 -6.94 8.00
N HIS A 117 -8.67 -6.62 7.91
CA HIS A 117 -7.67 -6.84 8.96
C HIS A 117 -7.53 -5.64 9.92
N GLY A 118 -8.42 -4.64 9.80
CA GLY A 118 -8.50 -3.51 10.72
C GLY A 118 -7.56 -2.33 10.40
N TRP A 119 -6.85 -2.37 9.26
CA TRP A 119 -6.00 -1.26 8.85
C TRP A 119 -6.83 -0.09 8.31
N ASN A 120 -6.34 1.12 8.56
CA ASN A 120 -6.86 2.35 7.98
C ASN A 120 -6.23 2.58 6.61
N TRP A 121 -6.98 3.24 5.71
CA TRP A 121 -6.48 3.71 4.43
C TRP A 121 -6.33 5.23 4.45
N GLY A 122 -5.14 5.72 4.12
CA GLY A 122 -4.77 7.13 4.20
C GLY A 122 -5.54 8.05 3.26
N ALA A 123 -6.30 7.52 2.29
CA ALA A 123 -7.19 8.32 1.44
C ALA A 123 -8.30 9.06 2.24
N GLY A 124 -8.55 8.68 3.49
CA GLY A 124 -9.47 9.37 4.41
C GLY A 124 -8.84 10.50 5.25
N PHE A 125 -7.53 10.70 5.17
CA PHE A 125 -6.83 11.72 5.94
C PHE A 125 -7.09 13.14 5.41
N SER A 126 -6.83 14.16 6.25
CA SER A 126 -6.95 15.57 5.85
C SER A 126 -5.98 15.93 4.73
N ARG A 127 -4.76 15.41 4.78
CA ARG A 127 -3.87 15.25 3.63
C ARG A 127 -4.05 13.83 3.12
N ALA A 128 -4.91 13.66 2.12
CA ALA A 128 -5.23 12.34 1.60
C ALA A 128 -3.95 11.65 1.11
N ASP A 129 -3.73 10.43 1.56
CA ASP A 129 -2.52 9.67 1.28
C ASP A 129 -2.91 8.32 0.68
N MET A 130 -3.02 8.26 -0.65
CA MET A 130 -3.67 7.13 -1.34
C MET A 130 -2.81 5.86 -1.34
N MET A 131 -1.49 5.98 -1.18
CA MET A 131 -0.57 4.84 -1.09
C MET A 131 -0.56 4.20 0.29
N HIS A 132 -0.96 4.95 1.32
CA HIS A 132 -0.70 4.64 2.72
C HIS A 132 -1.77 3.79 3.39
N PHE A 133 -1.33 2.77 4.11
CA PHE A 133 -2.13 2.00 5.04
C PHE A 133 -1.43 1.92 6.39
N ASP A 134 -2.16 2.10 7.49
CA ASP A 134 -1.64 2.01 8.85
C ASP A 134 -2.53 1.19 9.79
N TYR A 135 -1.89 0.57 10.78
CA TYR A 135 -2.49 -0.31 11.79
C TYR A 135 -2.92 0.45 13.05
#